data_AF-A0A958B4D8-F1
#
_entry.id   AF-A0A958B4D8-F1
#
_cell.length_a   1.000
_cell.length_b   1.000
_cell.length_c   1.000
_cell.angle_alpha   90.00
_cell.angle_beta   90.00
_cell.angle_gamma   90.00
#
_symmetry.space_group_name_H-M   'P 1'
#
loop_
_entity.id
_entity.type
_entity.pdbx_description
1 polymer ?
#
loop_
_entity_poly.entity_id
_entity_poly.type
_entity_poly.pdbx_seq_one_letter_code
_entity_poly.pdbx_strand_id
1 'polypeptide(L)'
;MTTYSITDSADDWFWGLIEGRRSVRRYADRAVSSAVVDDLLRAAHWAPSAHNRQPWRFVLLETPEMRRALAERMAARWQAELVEDGADSAEAAR
;
A
#
# COMPACT_ATOMS: atom_id res chain seq x y z
N MET A 1 5.50 -11.17 -22.18
CA MET A 1 6.61 -10.82 -21.27
C MET A 1 7.24 -9.58 -21.86
N THR A 2 6.83 -8.40 -21.40
CA THR A 2 7.25 -7.12 -22.01
C THR A 2 8.55 -6.68 -21.36
N THR A 3 9.64 -6.80 -22.08
CA THR A 3 10.97 -6.36 -21.65
C THR A 3 11.07 -4.85 -21.92
N TYR A 4 11.02 -4.03 -20.88
CA TYR A 4 11.38 -2.61 -21.00
C TYR A 4 12.92 -2.53 -20.99
N SER A 5 13.53 -2.18 -22.12
CA SER A 5 14.93 -1.74 -22.12
C SER A 5 14.96 -0.32 -21.56
N ILE A 6 15.48 -0.16 -20.35
CA ILE A 6 15.72 1.16 -19.78
C ILE A 6 16.92 1.75 -20.53
N THR A 7 16.67 2.67 -21.46
CA THR A 7 17.71 3.53 -22.04
C THR A 7 18.14 4.58 -21.02
N ASP A 8 19.42 4.91 -21.02
CA ASP A 8 20.17 5.67 -19.99
C ASP A 8 19.87 7.19 -19.99
N SER A 9 18.64 7.59 -20.33
CA SER A 9 18.21 8.98 -20.29
C SER A 9 17.36 9.26 -19.05
N ALA A 10 17.54 10.43 -18.44
CA ALA A 10 16.86 10.82 -17.20
C ALA A 10 15.32 10.88 -17.33
N ASP A 11 14.80 10.99 -18.55
CA ASP A 11 13.36 11.02 -18.80
C ASP A 11 12.78 9.60 -18.96
N ASP A 12 13.55 8.66 -19.52
CA ASP A 12 13.08 7.29 -19.78
C ASP A 12 12.84 6.49 -18.49
N TRP A 13 13.71 6.62 -17.49
CA TRP A 13 13.52 5.89 -16.23
C TRP A 13 12.32 6.41 -15.42
N PHE A 14 12.04 7.71 -15.48
CA PHE A 14 10.93 8.32 -14.74
C PHE A 14 9.60 7.80 -15.26
N TRP A 15 9.37 7.88 -16.58
CA TRP A 15 8.14 7.35 -17.17
C TRP A 15 8.05 5.84 -17.03
N GLY A 16 9.16 5.11 -17.19
CA GLY A 16 9.22 3.67 -16.93
C GLY A 16 8.81 3.29 -15.50
N LEU A 17 9.21 4.07 -14.49
CA LEU A 17 8.81 3.86 -13.10
C LEU A 17 7.31 4.08 -12.91
N ILE A 18 6.77 5.20 -13.44
CA ILE A 18 5.36 5.56 -13.28
C ILE A 18 4.44 4.55 -14.00
N GLU A 19 4.73 4.26 -15.26
CA GLU A 19 3.95 3.33 -16.09
C GLU A 19 4.14 1.87 -15.67
N GLY A 20 5.29 1.52 -15.11
CA GLY A 20 5.62 0.17 -14.65
C GLY A 20 4.94 -0.23 -13.35
N ARG A 21 4.47 0.74 -12.54
CA ARG A 21 3.84 0.47 -11.24
C ARG A 21 2.58 -0.40 -11.38
N ARG A 22 2.46 -1.44 -10.55
CA ARG A 22 1.29 -2.33 -10.49
C ARG A 22 0.76 -2.45 -9.06
N SER A 23 -0.52 -2.76 -8.93
CA SER A 23 -1.12 -3.12 -7.64
C SER A 23 -0.83 -4.59 -7.35
N VAL A 24 0.30 -4.86 -6.71
CA VAL A 24 0.79 -6.20 -6.36
C VAL A 24 0.03 -6.75 -5.14
N ARG A 25 -0.39 -8.02 -5.21
CA ARG A 25 -1.20 -8.68 -4.17
C ARG A 25 -0.55 -9.94 -3.58
N ARG A 26 0.63 -10.32 -4.08
CA ARG A 26 1.44 -11.43 -3.57
C ARG A 26 2.89 -10.97 -3.49
N TYR A 27 3.50 -11.15 -2.32
CA TYR A 27 4.86 -10.72 -2.02
C TYR A 27 5.71 -11.94 -1.66
N ALA A 28 7.01 -11.87 -1.93
CA ALA A 28 7.95 -12.87 -1.42
C ALA A 28 8.08 -12.73 0.11
N ASP A 29 8.43 -13.82 0.79
CA ASP A 29 8.63 -13.85 2.26
C ASP A 29 9.98 -13.25 2.70
N ARG A 30 10.46 -12.25 1.95
CA ARG A 30 11.72 -11.57 2.23
C ARG A 30 11.44 -10.27 2.98
N ALA A 31 12.05 -10.12 4.14
CA ALA A 31 11.99 -8.88 4.90
C ALA A 31 12.59 -7.70 4.11
N VAL A 32 11.99 -6.52 4.27
CA VAL A 32 12.53 -5.26 3.75
C VAL A 32 13.34 -4.60 4.87
N SER A 33 14.54 -4.11 4.57
CA SER A 33 15.37 -3.41 5.56
C SER A 33 14.72 -2.10 6.01
N SER A 34 14.89 -1.74 7.29
CA SER A 34 14.41 -0.46 7.84
C SER A 34 14.84 0.76 7.01
N ALA A 35 16.10 0.81 6.59
CA ALA A 35 16.63 1.91 5.77
C ALA A 35 15.83 2.15 4.48
N VAL A 36 15.39 1.08 3.80
CA VAL A 36 14.55 1.18 2.60
C VAL A 36 13.16 1.71 2.96
N VAL A 37 12.59 1.30 4.09
CA VAL A 37 11.30 1.82 4.56
C VAL A 37 11.41 3.31 4.88
N ASP A 38 12.47 3.73 5.57
CA ASP A 38 12.72 5.13 5.91
C ASP A 38 12.84 6.01 4.67
N ASP A 39 13.56 5.53 3.65
CA ASP A 39 13.71 6.22 2.37
C ASP A 39 12.37 6.41 1.66
N LEU A 40 11.50 5.39 1.68
CA LEU A 40 10.16 5.44 1.11
C LEU A 40 9.25 6.41 1.87
N LEU A 41 9.28 6.39 3.21
CA LEU A 41 8.49 7.30 4.04
C LEU A 41 8.93 8.75 3.84
N ARG A 42 10.24 8.99 3.74
CA ARG A 42 10.80 10.31 3.41
C ARG A 42 10.35 10.78 2.03
N ALA A 43 10.34 9.92 1.02
CA ALA A 43 9.83 10.26 -0.30
C ALA A 43 8.32 10.58 -0.26
N ALA A 44 7.52 9.77 0.43
CA ALA A 44 6.07 9.98 0.58
C ALA A 44 5.74 11.29 1.29
N HIS A 45 6.57 11.69 2.26
CA HIS A 45 6.39 12.91 3.04
C HIS A 45 6.48 14.19 2.19
N TRP A 46 7.19 14.16 1.06
CA TRP A 46 7.33 15.30 0.14
C TRP A 46 6.12 15.54 -0.77
N ALA A 47 5.05 14.77 -0.62
CA ALA A 47 3.78 15.08 -1.28
C ALA A 47 3.29 16.50 -0.89
N PRO A 48 2.65 17.25 -1.80
CA PRO A 48 2.13 18.57 -1.48
C PRO A 48 0.91 18.47 -0.56
N SER A 49 0.78 19.39 0.41
CA SER A 49 -0.38 19.48 1.31
C SER A 49 -0.87 20.90 1.50
N ALA A 50 -2.15 21.07 1.86
CA ALA A 50 -2.74 22.37 2.11
C ALA A 50 -1.99 23.14 3.20
N HIS A 51 -1.46 24.32 2.85
CA HIS A 51 -0.58 25.13 3.70
C HIS A 51 0.65 24.36 4.23
N ASN A 52 1.14 23.37 3.47
CA ASN A 52 2.24 22.50 3.87
C ASN A 52 2.05 21.87 5.27
N ARG A 53 0.81 21.54 5.64
CA ARG A 53 0.49 20.97 6.96
C ARG A 53 1.04 19.56 7.19
N GLN A 54 1.41 18.86 6.13
CA GLN A 54 1.96 17.49 6.16
C GLN A 54 1.15 16.56 7.08
N PRO A 55 -0.17 16.43 6.86
CA PRO A 55 -1.08 15.79 7.81
C PRO A 55 -0.94 14.25 7.84
N TRP A 56 -0.02 13.69 7.06
CA TRP A 56 0.21 12.25 6.99
C TRP A 56 0.73 11.72 8.31
N ARG A 57 0.21 10.56 8.69
CA ARG A 57 0.75 9.70 9.75
C ARG A 57 0.91 8.31 9.17
N PHE A 58 2.08 7.73 9.37
CA PHE A 58 2.39 6.38 8.94
C PHE A 58 2.52 5.50 10.18
N VAL A 59 1.90 4.33 10.12
CA VAL A 59 1.99 3.31 11.17
C VAL A 59 2.63 2.08 10.53
N LEU A 60 3.81 1.71 11.02
CA LEU A 60 4.52 0.53 10.55
C LEU A 60 4.06 -0.70 11.35
N LEU A 61 3.61 -1.74 10.65
CA LEU A 61 3.27 -3.02 11.25
C LEU A 61 4.46 -3.96 11.07
N GLU A 62 5.27 -4.08 12.10
CA GLU A 62 6.56 -4.79 12.03
C GLU A 62 6.42 -6.31 12.14
N THR A 63 5.28 -6.81 12.63
CA THR A 63 5.06 -8.24 12.86
C THR A 63 3.87 -8.79 12.06
N PRO A 64 3.94 -10.06 11.61
CA PRO A 64 2.80 -10.74 11.00
C PRO A 64 1.56 -10.79 11.89
N GLU A 65 1.75 -10.84 13.21
CA GLU A 65 0.68 -10.88 14.21
C GLU A 65 -0.09 -9.57 14.26
N MET A 66 0.62 -8.43 14.30
CA MET A 66 -0.01 -7.10 14.25
C MET A 66 -0.80 -6.90 12.95
N ARG A 67 -0.23 -7.33 11.82
CA ARG A 67 -0.90 -7.25 10.52
C ARG A 67 -2.17 -8.11 10.47
N ARG A 68 -2.12 -9.33 11.00
CA ARG A 68 -3.29 -10.23 11.08
C ARG A 68 -4.38 -9.64 11.96
N ALA A 69 -4.03 -9.20 13.17
CA ALA A 69 -4.98 -8.63 14.11
C ALA A 69 -5.69 -7.38 13.56
N LEU A 70 -4.98 -6.51 12.83
CA LEU A 70 -5.59 -5.37 12.16
C LEU A 70 -6.57 -5.81 11.06
N ALA A 71 -6.14 -6.73 10.19
CA ALA A 71 -6.95 -7.22 9.09
C ALA A 71 -8.25 -7.89 9.58
N GLU A 72 -8.17 -8.70 10.62
CA GLU A 72 -9.33 -9.35 11.25
C GLU A 72 -10.32 -8.34 11.81
N ARG A 73 -9.84 -7.31 12.51
CA ARG A 73 -10.70 -6.24 13.06
C ARG A 73 -11.37 -5.42 11.97
N MET A 74 -10.64 -5.09 10.91
CA MET A 74 -11.19 -4.38 9.75
C MET A 74 -12.25 -5.22 9.04
N ALA A 75 -11.99 -6.51 8.83
CA ALA A 75 -12.95 -7.43 8.23
C ALA A 75 -14.22 -7.56 9.08
N ALA A 76 -14.09 -7.71 10.40
CA ALA A 76 -15.23 -7.77 11.30
C ALA A 76 -16.09 -6.50 11.25
N ARG A 77 -15.46 -5.30 11.24
CA ARG A 77 -16.19 -4.03 11.12
C ARG A 77 -16.92 -3.94 9.78
N TRP A 78 -16.25 -4.27 8.69
CA TRP A 78 -16.83 -4.26 7.35
C TRP A 78 -18.04 -5.20 7.24
N GLN A 79 -17.96 -6.41 7.79
CA GLN A 79 -19.08 -7.35 7.83
C GLN A 79 -20.26 -6.80 8.63
N ALA A 80 -20.01 -6.11 9.75
CA ALA A 80 -21.07 -5.47 10.52
C ALA A 80 -21.75 -4.33 9.73
N GLU A 81 -20.98 -3.48 9.03
CA GLU A 81 -21.52 -2.40 8.17
C GLU A 81 -22.39 -2.96 7.05
N LEU A 82 -21.97 -4.05 6.40
CA LEU A 82 -22.75 -4.67 5.33
C LEU A 82 -24.10 -5.20 5.81
N VAL A 83 -24.15 -5.78 7.01
CA VAL A 83 -25.41 -6.23 7.61
C VAL A 83 -26.31 -5.05 7.97
N GLU A 84 -25.74 -3.94 8.47
CA GLU A 84 -26.47 -2.69 8.74
C GLU A 84 -27.09 -2.11 7.45
N ASP A 85 -26.36 -2.18 6.33
CA ASP A 85 -26.81 -1.72 5.01
C ASP A 85 -27.77 -2.69 4.30
N GLY A 86 -28.14 -3.80 4.95
CA GLY A 86 -29.11 -4.77 4.44
C GLY A 86 -28.57 -5.76 3.41
N ALA A 87 -27.24 -5.87 3.27
CA ALA A 87 -26.63 -6.92 2.48
C ALA A 87 -26.76 -8.28 3.19
N ASP A 88 -27.04 -9.35 2.44
CA ASP A 88 -27.06 -10.69 3.02
C ASP A 88 -25.63 -11.11 3.39
N SER A 89 -25.40 -11.39 4.67
CA SER A 89 -24.09 -11.73 5.25
C SER A 89 -23.37 -12.90 4.55
N ALA A 90 -24.11 -13.74 3.80
CA ALA A 90 -23.56 -14.83 3.01
C ALA A 90 -23.02 -14.41 1.63
N GLU A 91 -23.47 -13.30 1.05
CA GLU A 91 -22.91 -12.73 -0.19
C GLU A 91 -21.68 -11.87 0.09
N ALA A 92 -21.65 -11.21 1.25
CA ALA A 92 -20.57 -10.33 1.72
C ALA A 92 -19.20 -11.02 1.94
N ALA A 93 -19.17 -12.36 2.00
CA ALA A 93 -18.01 -13.15 2.39
C ALA A 93 -17.33 -13.92 1.22
N ARG A 94 -17.79 -13.73 -0.03
CA ARG A 94 -17.19 -14.32 -1.24
C ARG A 94 -16.12 -13.42 -1.85
#